data_AF-A0A7S1YP53-F1
#
_entry.id   AF-A0A7S1YP53-F1
#
_cell.length_a   1.000
_cell.length_b   1.000
_cell.length_c   1.000
_cell.angle_alpha   90.00
_cell.angle_beta   90.00
_cell.angle_gamma   90.00
#
_symmetry.space_group_name_H-M   'P 1'
#
loop_
_entity.id
_entity.type
_entity.pdbx_description
1 polymer ?
#
loop_
_entity_poly.entity_id
_entity_poly.type
_entity_poly.pdbx_seq_one_letter_code
_entity_poly.pdbx_strand_id
1 'polypeptide(L)'
;NHDGNGHGTHCAGIVGAIGGNGEGLTSLNPDPNKFDFFISKGLKDSGTGTLSGILSAVQKCVDNGAKIISMSLGGGGFSDITNDQLSGHYENDGVLLIASAGNNVSGSI
;
A
#
# COMPACT_ATOMS: atom_id res chain seq x y z
N ASN A 1 -7.52 8.63 8.94
CA ASN A 1 -6.25 7.92 8.75
C ASN A 1 -5.10 8.87 9.05
N HIS A 2 -4.47 8.76 10.22
CA HIS A 2 -3.26 9.52 10.60
C HIS A 2 -2.09 8.53 10.69
N ASP A 3 -0.95 8.88 10.11
CA ASP A 3 0.27 8.07 10.15
C ASP A 3 1.13 8.44 11.36
N GLY A 4 1.07 7.64 12.43
CA GLY A 4 1.91 7.84 13.61
C GLY A 4 3.26 7.13 13.55
N ASN A 5 3.58 6.44 12.44
CA ASN A 5 4.86 5.76 12.23
C ASN A 5 5.79 6.54 11.28
N GLY A 6 5.22 7.13 10.23
CA GLY A 6 5.94 7.85 9.16
C GLY A 6 6.21 6.98 7.93
N HIS A 7 6.13 5.65 8.04
CA HIS A 7 6.36 4.73 6.93
C HIS A 7 5.36 4.93 5.78
N GLY A 8 4.06 5.10 6.09
CA GLY A 8 3.02 5.29 5.08
C GLY A 8 3.22 6.61 4.32
N THR A 9 3.57 7.67 5.04
CA THR A 9 3.88 8.99 4.49
C THR A 9 5.09 8.93 3.55
N HIS A 10 6.14 8.22 3.95
CA HIS A 10 7.32 8.00 3.11
C HIS A 10 6.97 7.27 1.80
N CYS A 11 6.22 6.17 1.88
CA CYS A 11 5.77 5.43 0.69
C CYS A 11 4.86 6.27 -0.22
N ALA A 12 3.92 7.03 0.34
CA ALA A 12 3.03 7.90 -0.44
C ALA A 12 3.82 9.01 -1.16
N GLY A 13 4.84 9.56 -0.50
CA GLY A 13 5.72 10.59 -1.08
C GLY A 13 6.49 10.12 -2.32
N ILE A 14 6.95 8.86 -2.35
CA ILE A 14 7.65 8.30 -3.51
C ILE A 14 6.75 8.30 -4.76
N VAL A 15 5.47 8.00 -4.58
CA VAL A 15 4.50 7.89 -5.68
C VAL A 15 3.94 9.25 -6.09
N GLY A 16 3.61 10.11 -5.10
CA GLY A 16 2.73 11.25 -5.31
C GLY A 16 3.07 12.55 -4.60
N ALA A 17 4.30 12.74 -4.10
CA ALA A 17 4.72 14.07 -3.67
C ALA A 17 4.60 15.10 -4.81
N ILE A 18 4.04 16.26 -4.50
CA ILE A 18 3.85 17.36 -5.45
C ILE A 18 5.22 17.90 -5.87
N GLY A 19 5.48 17.92 -7.18
CA GLY A 19 6.73 18.46 -7.73
C GLY A 19 6.62 19.95 -8.09
N GLY A 20 7.78 20.58 -8.28
CA GLY A 20 7.86 21.96 -8.82
C GLY A 20 7.38 23.06 -7.87
N ASN A 21 7.12 22.75 -6.60
CA ASN A 21 6.71 23.70 -5.55
C ASN A 21 7.89 24.30 -4.76
N GLY A 22 9.13 23.86 -5.03
CA GLY A 22 10.32 24.34 -4.32
C GLY A 22 10.50 23.77 -2.90
N GLU A 23 9.72 22.76 -2.52
CA GLU A 23 9.75 22.14 -1.19
C GLU A 23 10.01 20.63 -1.29
N GLY A 24 10.80 20.08 -0.38
CA GLY A 24 10.96 18.63 -0.23
C GLY A 24 11.53 17.94 -1.48
N LEU A 25 10.81 16.94 -1.97
CA LEU A 25 11.22 16.05 -3.08
C LEU A 25 10.16 16.03 -4.18
N THR A 26 10.55 15.58 -5.37
CA THR A 26 9.64 15.33 -6.50
C THR A 26 9.41 13.83 -6.65
N SER A 27 8.14 13.43 -6.77
CA SER A 27 7.75 12.03 -6.93
C SER A 27 7.74 11.55 -8.38
N LEU A 28 7.40 10.27 -8.58
CA LEU A 28 7.18 9.70 -9.91
C LEU A 28 6.00 10.34 -10.64
N ASN A 29 4.92 10.69 -9.93
CA ASN A 29 3.81 11.46 -10.49
C ASN A 29 3.63 12.79 -9.73
N PRO A 30 4.34 13.84 -10.16
CA PRO A 30 4.38 15.10 -9.43
C PRO A 30 3.13 15.97 -9.59
N ASP A 31 2.21 15.61 -10.50
CA ASP A 31 0.97 16.36 -10.76
C ASP A 31 -0.19 15.69 -10.00
N PRO A 32 -0.73 16.33 -8.94
CA PRO A 32 -1.79 15.75 -8.12
C PRO A 32 -3.12 15.60 -8.87
N ASN A 33 -3.28 16.19 -10.06
CA ASN A 33 -4.51 16.08 -10.85
C ASN A 33 -4.55 14.85 -11.76
N LYS A 34 -3.46 14.05 -11.81
CA LYS A 34 -3.37 12.89 -12.70
C LYS A 34 -3.90 11.60 -12.10
N PHE A 35 -4.16 11.57 -10.80
CA PHE A 35 -4.60 10.38 -10.09
C PHE A 35 -5.19 10.73 -8.72
N ASP A 36 -6.12 9.90 -8.25
CA ASP A 36 -6.68 10.00 -6.91
C ASP A 36 -5.91 9.13 -5.93
N PHE A 37 -5.61 9.68 -4.75
CA PHE A 37 -4.89 8.97 -3.69
C PHE A 37 -5.88 8.45 -2.64
N PHE A 38 -6.02 7.12 -2.56
CA PHE A 38 -6.79 6.47 -1.50
C PHE A 38 -5.84 5.92 -0.43
N ILE A 39 -5.85 6.54 0.76
CA ILE A 39 -5.01 6.12 1.88
C ILE A 39 -5.86 5.34 2.88
N SER A 40 -5.51 4.07 3.10
CA SER A 40 -6.10 3.23 4.12
C SER A 40 -5.02 2.67 5.06
N LYS A 41 -5.28 2.70 6.36
CA LYS A 41 -4.32 2.29 7.39
C LYS A 41 -4.59 0.85 7.84
N GLY A 42 -3.72 -0.08 7.41
CA GLY A 42 -3.76 -1.49 7.83
C GLY A 42 -2.81 -1.83 9.00
N LEU A 43 -1.89 -0.93 9.35
CA LEU A 43 -0.91 -1.09 10.43
C LEU A 43 -1.16 -0.13 11.59
N LYS A 44 -0.72 -0.52 12.79
CA LYS A 44 -0.66 0.34 13.98
C LYS A 44 0.54 1.29 13.89
N ASP A 45 0.60 2.28 14.78
CA ASP A 45 1.71 3.26 14.84
C ASP A 45 3.07 2.61 15.17
N SER A 46 3.06 1.40 15.73
CA SER A 46 4.24 0.55 15.92
C SER A 46 4.79 -0.06 14.62
N GLY A 47 4.14 0.14 13.47
CA GLY A 47 4.52 -0.47 12.19
C GLY A 47 4.11 -1.95 12.07
N THR A 48 3.31 -2.47 13.00
CA THR A 48 2.84 -3.86 13.02
C THR A 48 1.32 -3.95 12.85
N GLY A 49 0.82 -5.07 12.34
CA GLY A 49 -0.60 -5.24 12.03
C GLY A 49 -1.02 -6.71 12.00
N THR A 50 -2.31 -6.93 11.78
CA THR A 50 -2.87 -8.26 11.57
C THR A 50 -3.31 -8.40 10.12
N LEU A 51 -3.37 -9.64 9.62
CA LEU A 51 -3.88 -9.92 8.29
C LEU A 51 -5.28 -9.33 8.07
N SER A 52 -6.19 -9.48 9.03
CA SER A 52 -7.54 -8.92 8.93
C SER A 52 -7.54 -7.39 8.82
N GLY A 53 -6.61 -6.71 9.51
CA GLY A 53 -6.44 -5.26 9.39
C GLY A 53 -5.96 -4.84 8.00
N ILE A 54 -5.05 -5.62 7.40
CA ILE A 54 -4.56 -5.41 6.03
C ILE A 54 -5.69 -5.65 5.02
N LEU A 55 -6.42 -6.77 5.12
CA LEU A 55 -7.55 -7.08 4.24
C LEU A 55 -8.64 -6.01 4.29
N SER A 56 -9.00 -5.54 5.49
CA SER A 56 -9.95 -4.44 5.64
C SER A 56 -9.43 -3.14 5.02
N ALA A 57 -8.12 -2.89 5.07
CA ALA A 57 -7.53 -1.72 4.45
C ALA A 57 -7.57 -1.79 2.92
N VAL A 58 -7.27 -2.96 2.35
CA VAL A 58 -7.36 -3.24 0.91
C VAL A 58 -8.78 -3.09 0.41
N GLN A 59 -9.76 -3.72 1.07
CA GLN A 59 -11.17 -3.62 0.69
C GLN A 59 -11.63 -2.16 0.66
N LYS A 60 -11.26 -1.35 1.65
CA LYS A 60 -11.57 0.09 1.65
C LYS A 60 -10.98 0.84 0.46
N CYS A 61 -9.80 0.46 -0.03
CA CYS A 61 -9.24 1.07 -1.23
C CYS A 61 -10.03 0.65 -2.48
N VAL A 62 -10.42 -0.62 -2.58
CA VAL A 62 -11.23 -1.14 -3.69
C VAL A 62 -12.62 -0.51 -3.72
N ASP A 63 -13.28 -0.39 -2.56
CA ASP A 63 -14.59 0.25 -2.42
C ASP A 63 -14.54 1.74 -2.84
N ASN A 64 -13.39 2.38 -2.64
CA ASN A 64 -13.15 3.76 -3.10
C ASN A 64 -12.73 3.85 -4.58
N GLY A 65 -12.66 2.73 -5.30
CA GLY A 65 -12.37 2.68 -6.73
C GLY A 65 -10.88 2.60 -7.08
N ALA A 66 -10.01 2.28 -6.12
CA ALA A 66 -8.59 2.11 -6.39
C ALA A 66 -8.36 1.02 -7.45
N LYS A 67 -7.57 1.36 -8.48
CA LYS A 67 -7.16 0.41 -9.54
C LYS A 67 -5.78 -0.20 -9.30
N ILE A 68 -4.98 0.46 -8.48
CA ILE A 68 -3.65 0.02 -8.08
C ILE A 68 -3.57 0.20 -6.57
N ILE A 69 -3.15 -0.83 -5.85
CA ILE A 69 -2.96 -0.79 -4.40
C ILE A 69 -1.50 -1.16 -4.10
N SER A 70 -0.76 -0.21 -3.56
CA SER A 70 0.62 -0.42 -3.11
C SER A 70 0.67 -0.72 -1.63
N MET A 71 1.28 -1.85 -1.28
CA MET A 71 1.38 -2.38 0.08
C MET A 71 2.85 -2.67 0.38
N SER A 72 3.57 -1.67 0.89
CA SER A 72 4.93 -1.85 1.40
C SER A 72 4.91 -2.53 2.77
N LEU A 73 4.46 -3.78 2.80
CA LEU A 73 4.31 -4.61 3.99
C LEU A 73 5.00 -5.95 3.72
N GLY A 74 5.64 -6.51 4.74
CA GLY A 74 6.21 -7.85 4.69
C GLY A 74 6.24 -8.45 6.09
N GLY A 75 6.04 -9.76 6.20
CA GLY A 75 6.05 -10.45 7.48
C GLY A 75 5.89 -11.95 7.29
N GLY A 76 6.62 -12.75 8.08
CA GLY A 76 6.52 -14.20 8.04
C GLY A 76 5.12 -14.65 8.45
N GLY A 77 4.29 -15.01 7.47
CA GLY A 77 2.89 -15.39 7.70
C GLY A 77 1.89 -14.82 6.68
N PHE A 78 2.33 -14.12 5.63
CA PHE A 78 1.49 -13.91 4.44
C PHE A 78 1.32 -15.28 3.74
N SER A 79 0.43 -16.10 4.28
CA SER A 79 0.19 -17.47 3.83
C SER A 79 -0.07 -17.54 2.31
N ASP A 80 0.28 -18.67 1.68
CA ASP A 80 -0.08 -18.95 0.28
C ASP A 80 -1.59 -18.80 0.03
N ILE A 81 -2.42 -19.08 1.05
CA ILE A 81 -3.88 -18.91 1.01
C ILE A 81 -4.29 -17.44 0.81
N THR A 82 -3.54 -16.50 1.39
CA THR A 82 -3.79 -15.06 1.19
C THR A 82 -3.33 -14.57 -0.16
N ASN A 83 -2.25 -15.13 -0.72
CA ASN A 83 -1.84 -14.78 -2.08
C ASN A 83 -2.92 -15.23 -3.08
N ASP A 84 -3.33 -16.49 -3.07
CA ASP A 84 -4.31 -17.01 -4.04
C ASP A 84 -5.70 -16.36 -3.92
N GLN A 85 -6.14 -16.03 -2.70
CA GLN A 85 -7.44 -15.39 -2.50
C GLN A 85 -7.44 -13.89 -2.79
N LEU A 86 -6.37 -13.16 -2.46
CA LEU A 86 -6.27 -11.72 -2.77
C LEU A 86 -5.95 -11.49 -4.25
N SER A 87 -4.94 -12.16 -4.81
CA SER A 87 -4.59 -12.00 -6.22
C SER A 87 -5.76 -12.43 -7.09
N GLY A 88 -6.30 -13.63 -6.86
CA GLY A 88 -7.41 -14.15 -7.64
C GLY A 88 -8.69 -13.31 -7.54
N HIS A 89 -9.04 -12.79 -6.37
CA HIS A 89 -10.27 -12.00 -6.22
C HIS A 89 -10.13 -10.60 -6.83
N TYR A 90 -9.06 -9.88 -6.49
CA TYR A 90 -8.91 -8.48 -6.88
C TYR A 90 -8.38 -8.31 -8.31
N GLU A 91 -7.58 -9.25 -8.85
CA GLU A 91 -7.19 -9.24 -10.26
C GLU A 91 -8.40 -9.42 -11.18
N ASN A 92 -9.34 -10.30 -10.80
CA ASN A 92 -10.59 -10.48 -11.53
C ASN A 92 -11.49 -9.22 -11.48
N ASP A 93 -11.39 -8.44 -10.41
CA ASP A 93 -12.06 -7.14 -10.28
C ASP A 93 -11.29 -5.97 -10.94
N GLY A 94 -10.17 -6.27 -11.63
CA GLY A 94 -9.37 -5.29 -12.36
C GLY A 94 -8.52 -4.39 -11.47
N VAL A 95 -8.15 -4.86 -10.28
CA VAL A 95 -7.30 -4.15 -9.32
C VAL A 95 -5.93 -4.82 -9.25
N LEU A 96 -4.88 -4.04 -9.51
CA LEU A 96 -3.49 -4.49 -9.39
C LEU A 96 -2.98 -4.31 -7.95
N LEU A 97 -2.57 -5.41 -7.32
CA LEU A 97 -1.93 -5.40 -6.01
C LEU A 97 -0.40 -5.42 -6.17
N ILE A 98 0.30 -4.50 -5.51
CA ILE A 98 1.77 -4.42 -5.50
C ILE A 98 2.24 -4.56 -4.05
N ALA A 99 3.05 -5.59 -3.75
CA ALA A 99 3.61 -5.84 -2.43
C ALA A 99 5.15 -5.81 -2.46
N SER A 100 5.78 -5.58 -1.30
CA SER A 100 7.24 -5.66 -1.20
C SER A 100 7.70 -7.12 -1.11
N ALA A 101 8.90 -7.42 -1.61
CA ALA A 101 9.47 -8.77 -1.59
C ALA A 101 9.87 -9.27 -0.19
N GLY A 102 9.69 -8.44 0.85
CA GLY A 102 10.13 -8.72 2.21
C GLY A 102 11.59 -8.29 2.48
N ASN A 103 11.86 -7.96 3.74
CA ASN A 103 13.19 -7.51 4.21
C ASN A 103 13.90 -8.56 5.08
N ASN A 104 13.40 -9.81 5.05
CA ASN A 104 14.00 -10.91 5.79
C ASN A 104 15.03 -11.62 4.91
N VAL A 105 16.21 -11.94 5.45
CA VAL A 105 17.26 -12.74 4.79
C VAL A 105 16.87 -14.22 4.52
N SER A 106 15.61 -14.56 4.80
CA SER A 106 15.01 -15.87 4.53
C SER A 106 13.80 -15.60 3.64
N GLY A 107 13.99 -15.60 2.32
CA GLY A 107 13.04 -15.11 1.30
C GLY A 107 11.62 -15.67 1.42
N SER A 108 10.81 -15.03 2.26
CA SER A 108 9.39 -15.29 2.42
C SER A 108 8.68 -13.94 2.38
N ILE A 109 7.86 -13.77 1.35
CA ILE A 109 6.80 -12.75 1.28
C ILE A 109 5.71 -13.07 2.30
#